data_AF-A0A080Z6N2-F1
#
_entry.id   AF-A0A080Z6N2-F1
#
_cell.length_a   1.000
_cell.length_b   1.000
_cell.length_c   1.000
_cell.angle_alpha   90.00
_cell.angle_beta   90.00
_cell.angle_gamma   90.00
#
_symmetry.space_group_name_H-M   'P 1'
#
loop_
_entity.id
_entity.type
_entity.pdbx_description
1 polymer ?
#
loop_
_entity_poly.entity_id
_entity_poly.type
_entity_poly.pdbx_seq_one_letter_code
_entity_poly.pdbx_strand_id
1 'polypeptide(L)' 'MEHAQGGCGDGCMNRAMRYECTQETCPCGAECSNRRLQVGSTVATASVDCGRKGVGVIVLEEVDIGRFIVN' A
#
# COMPACT_ATOMS: atom_id res chain seq x y z
N MET A 1 -4.49 -1.49 16.39
CA MET A 1 -4.86 -0.57 15.28
C MET A 1 -3.64 0.28 15.03
N GLU A 2 -2.89 -0.02 13.98
CA GLU A 2 -1.64 0.67 13.70
C GLU A 2 -1.96 1.91 12.85
N HIS A 3 -1.75 3.09 13.43
CA HIS A 3 -1.82 4.34 12.69
C HIS A 3 -0.68 4.33 11.66
N ALA A 4 -1.00 4.52 10.37
CA ALA A 4 0.03 4.73 9.36
C ALA A 4 0.97 5.85 9.84
N GLN A 5 2.22 5.51 10.16
CA GLN A 5 3.23 6.48 10.58
C GLN A 5 3.47 7.43 9.40
N GLY A 6 2.99 8.67 9.55
CA GLY A 6 2.98 9.70 8.50
C GLY A 6 1.65 10.44 8.37
N GLY A 7 1.64 11.47 7.54
CA GLY A 7 0.43 12.22 7.19
C GLY A 7 -0.54 11.39 6.34
N CYS A 8 -1.81 11.83 6.28
CA CYS A 8 -2.88 11.16 5.53
C CYS A 8 -3.14 9.69 5.94
N GLY A 9 -3.22 9.39 7.24
CA GLY A 9 -3.73 8.13 7.77
C GLY A 9 -5.25 7.97 7.58
N ASP A 10 -5.94 7.36 8.54
CA ASP A 10 -7.36 6.97 8.39
C ASP A 10 -8.33 8.14 8.20
N GLY A 11 -7.98 9.35 8.69
CA GLY A 11 -8.78 10.56 8.51
C GLY A 11 -8.63 11.24 7.14
N CYS A 12 -7.84 10.69 6.22
CA CYS A 12 -7.65 11.28 4.90
C CYS A 12 -8.88 11.05 4.00
N MET A 13 -9.49 12.14 3.52
CA MET A 13 -10.63 12.07 2.60
C MET A 13 -10.28 11.32 1.30
N ASN A 14 -9.11 11.60 0.70
CA ASN A 14 -8.68 10.90 -0.50
C ASN A 14 -8.54 9.40 -0.25
N ARG A 15 -7.93 9.00 0.88
CA ARG A 15 -7.82 7.58 1.29
C ARG A 15 -9.19 6.93 1.42
N ALA A 16 -10.14 7.57 2.11
CA ALA A 16 -11.49 7.05 2.29
C ALA A 16 -12.23 6.86 0.95
N MET A 17 -11.98 7.76 0.00
CA MET A 17 -12.54 7.72 -1.35
C MET A 17 -11.71 6.89 -2.34
N ARG A 18 -10.65 6.21 -1.88
CA ARG A 18 -9.74 5.38 -2.70
C ARG A 18 -9.00 6.15 -3.81
N TYR A 19 -8.73 7.44 -3.57
CA TYR A 19 -7.81 8.24 -4.37
C TYR A 19 -6.46 8.39 -3.67
N GLU A 20 -5.37 8.42 -4.44
CA GLU A 20 -4.07 8.81 -3.91
C GLU A 20 -3.96 10.33 -3.81
N CYS A 21 -3.20 10.79 -2.82
CA CYS A 21 -2.78 12.18 -2.75
C CYS A 21 -1.72 12.47 -3.84
N THR A 22 -1.53 13.73 -4.19
CA THR A 22 -0.40 14.16 -5.04
C THR A 22 0.62 14.95 -4.22
N GLN A 23 1.87 15.01 -4.66
CA GLN A 23 2.91 15.73 -3.92
C GLN A 23 2.66 17.24 -3.88
N GLU A 24 2.07 17.77 -4.93
CA GLU A 24 1.89 19.19 -5.21
C GLU A 24 0.73 19.77 -4.38
N THR A 25 -0.28 18.97 -4.05
CA THR A 25 -1.53 19.43 -3.43
C THR A 25 -1.73 18.91 -2.01
N CYS A 26 -1.06 17.82 -1.64
CA CYS A 26 -1.21 17.24 -0.31
C CYS A 26 -0.52 18.13 0.73
N PRO A 27 -1.24 18.59 1.79
CA PRO A 27 -0.63 19.40 2.84
C PRO A 27 0.41 18.63 3.66
N CYS A 28 0.40 17.30 3.62
CA CYS A 28 1.41 16.46 4.27
C CYS A 28 2.70 16.33 3.45
N GLY A 29 2.73 16.77 2.18
CA GLY A 29 3.92 16.73 1.33
C GLY A 29 4.59 15.36 1.28
N ALA A 30 5.90 15.32 1.56
CA ALA A 30 6.72 14.10 1.58
C ALA A 30 6.30 13.10 2.67
N GLU A 31 5.71 13.56 3.77
CA GLU A 31 5.24 12.72 4.87
C GLU A 31 3.90 12.02 4.56
N CYS A 32 3.33 12.23 3.35
CA CYS A 32 2.06 11.63 2.98
C CYS A 32 2.17 10.10 2.78
N SER A 33 1.46 9.35 3.62
CA SER A 33 1.39 7.88 3.53
C SER A 33 0.35 7.35 2.52
N ASN A 34 -0.32 8.22 1.75
CA ASN A 34 -1.40 7.90 0.81
C ASN A 34 -0.98 8.08 -0.67
N ARG A 35 0.22 7.62 -1.00
CA ARG A 35 0.84 7.71 -2.34
C ARG A 35 1.50 6.39 -2.78
N ARG A 36 1.03 5.26 -2.24
CA ARG A 36 1.72 3.96 -2.27
C ARG A 36 1.84 3.38 -3.68
N LEU A 37 0.85 3.57 -4.55
CA LEU A 37 0.90 3.23 -5.98
C LEU A 37 1.90 4.12 -6.71
N GLN A 38 1.86 5.44 -6.49
CA GLN A 38 2.81 6.38 -7.11
C GLN A 38 4.26 6.08 -6.77
N VAL A 39 4.56 5.74 -5.50
CA VAL A 39 5.96 5.54 -5.04
C VAL A 39 6.43 4.08 -5.13
N GLY A 40 5.56 3.15 -5.51
CA GLY A 40 5.90 1.72 -5.57
C GLY A 40 6.19 1.10 -4.19
N SER A 41 5.55 1.61 -3.12
CA SER A 41 5.73 1.03 -1.79
C SER A 41 5.01 -0.30 -1.72
N THR A 42 5.78 -1.39 -1.74
CA THR A 42 5.25 -2.75 -1.74
C THR A 42 5.93 -3.64 -0.71
N VAL A 43 5.32 -4.79 -0.47
CA VAL A 43 5.86 -5.90 0.31
C VAL A 43 6.65 -6.83 -0.61
N ALA A 44 7.62 -7.56 -0.05
CA ALA A 44 8.36 -8.56 -0.80
C ALA A 44 7.42 -9.70 -1.24
N THR A 45 7.41 -9.98 -2.55
CA THR A 45 6.59 -11.04 -3.15
C THR A 45 7.40 -12.00 -4.00
N ALA A 46 6.90 -13.23 -4.15
CA ALA A 46 7.46 -14.22 -5.06
C ALA A 46 6.36 -14.89 -5.88
N SER A 47 6.72 -15.30 -7.10
CA SER A 47 5.90 -16.19 -7.93
C SER A 47 6.19 -17.64 -7.58
N VAL A 48 5.15 -18.44 -7.39
CA VAL A 48 5.25 -19.87 -7.05
C VAL A 48 4.35 -20.70 -7.95
N ASP A 49 4.82 -21.88 -8.33
CA ASP A 49 3.98 -22.86 -9.02
C ASP A 49 2.98 -23.48 -8.03
N CYS A 50 1.69 -23.28 -8.30
CA CYS A 50 0.58 -23.82 -7.51
C CYS A 50 -0.08 -25.06 -8.16
N GLY A 51 0.65 -25.75 -9.04
CA GLY A 51 0.22 -26.95 -9.73
C GLY A 51 -0.97 -26.69 -10.63
N ARG A 52 -2.11 -27.33 -10.36
CA ARG A 52 -3.34 -27.19 -11.17
C ARG A 52 -3.89 -25.76 -11.24
N LYS A 53 -3.49 -24.88 -10.30
CA LYS A 53 -3.90 -23.46 -10.29
C LYS A 53 -2.96 -22.56 -11.11
N GLY A 54 -1.88 -23.10 -11.68
CA GLY A 54 -0.86 -22.32 -12.39
C GLY A 54 0.04 -21.54 -11.43
N VAL A 55 0.52 -20.37 -11.85
CA VAL A 55 1.42 -19.53 -11.06
C VAL A 55 0.61 -18.66 -10.09
N GLY A 56 0.98 -18.68 -8.81
CA GLY A 56 0.46 -17.80 -7.77
C GLY A 56 1.52 -16.81 -7.28
N VAL A 57 1.07 -15.77 -6.58
CA VAL A 57 1.95 -14.82 -5.90
C VAL A 57 1.79 -14.99 -4.39
N ILE A 58 2.90 -15.05 -3.67
CA ILE A 58 2.94 -15.10 -2.19
C ILE A 58 3.70 -13.88 -1.65
N VAL A 59 3.37 -13.47 -0.42
CA VAL A 59 4.17 -12.53 0.37
C VAL A 59 5.29 -13.29 1.10
N LEU A 60 6.46 -12.66 1.23
CA LEU A 60 7.64 -13.24 1.88
C LEU A 60 7.87 -12.70 3.30
N GLU A 61 6.95 -11.88 3.80
CA GLU A 61 6.99 -11.25 5.11
C GLU A 61 5.60 -11.25 5.76
N GLU A 62 5.54 -11.05 7.08
CA GLU A 62 4.28 -10.89 7.80
C GLU A 62 3.58 -9.60 7.36
N VAL A 63 2.25 -9.65 7.19
CA VAL A 63 1.46 -8.52 6.71
C VAL A 63 0.25 -8.28 7.61
N ASP A 64 0.07 -7.02 8.00
CA ASP A 64 -1.08 -6.61 8.79
C ASP A 64 -2.34 -6.39 7.94
N ILE A 65 -3.50 -6.48 8.59
CA ILE A 65 -4.79 -6.15 7.97
C ILE A 65 -4.77 -4.68 7.50
N GLY A 66 -5.14 -4.47 6.23
CA GLY A 66 -5.14 -3.13 5.62
C GLY A 66 -3.79 -2.69 5.06
N ARG A 67 -2.75 -3.55 5.13
CA ARG A 67 -1.49 -3.32 4.41
C ARG A 67 -1.74 -3.31 2.89
N PHE A 68 -1.14 -2.34 2.21
CA PHE A 68 -1.20 -2.26 0.74
C PHE A 68 -0.20 -3.26 0.13
N ILE A 69 -0.65 -4.02 -0.88
CA ILE A 69 0.13 -5.07 -1.55
C ILE A 69 -0.04 -4.92 -3.06
N VAL A 70 1.08 -4.95 -3.79
CA VAL A 70 1.10 -4.99 -5.25
C VAL A 70 2.30 -5.84 -5.71
N ASN A 71 2.13 -6.64 -6.77
CA ASN A 71 3.21 -7.41 -7.38
C ASN A 71 3.79 -6.67 -8.59
#